data_AF-A0ABD1JU33-F1
#
_entry.id   AF-A0ABD1JU33-F1
#
_cell.length_a   1.000
_cell.length_b   1.000
_cell.length_c   1.000
_cell.angle_alpha   90.00
_cell.angle_beta   90.00
_cell.angle_gamma   90.00
#
_symmetry.space_group_name_H-M   'P 1'
#
loop_
_entity.id
_entity.type
_entity.pdbx_description
1 polymer ?
#
loop_
_entity_poly.entity_id
_entity_poly.type
_entity_poly.pdbx_seq_one_letter_code
_entity_poly.pdbx_strand_id
1 'polypeptide(L)'
;MQAVDLSFVLFMCLFTSGNTEICKLSPSTSSNTRRLPEGKNIFLPGEQVEIECSEGHRTITKKQRDSFLCGEDGEWPNRITPGCEEIHCSRREHDGHATLHWNYYKYTYRFNEAVTYSCGWGYTKTAEKATCKIDGWSPKQLCVDNNACATPTIENGFVVEHDRNTVGFSCNSGFKLNTGGWWRTSSCSEGVWSVTPKCIEDSNGCAAPPHVPNAVVVSQYQEFYENGIELKYTCRLSYKMEGDNKIICNAGKWTTPPTCLPEMPCDAPTIADNVNYPLKKETYLHGEFLQFECDPGYTSAHQHIKCQNGTWENPFCIRDHNLCTAPPRVENGNIIPPDQKIYSEGFEVKYTCERFYQFNGVDKIACRLGRWTDSPECIPRETCDRPEGQHMTLIPDENEYNNGVTVRYTCKDPFTAIPGKDIRCESGRWSAKVDCRVPPYYCVPPPPESLIDVVGESQPAYPHGIRVVFKCPLYYRLSSRHQTHETMENQCHGGQWYYPMKCLKPCKLNPQVMAERKLEFAVSGFTTEYVPHGDHITFKCQRRTRRVSDLDMRQYCYDGKMDLPECQ
;
A
#
# COMPACT_ATOMS: atom_id res chain seq x y z
N MET A 1 55.92 -71.56 -7.23
CA MET A 1 54.55 -71.78 -7.75
C MET A 1 54.35 -70.82 -8.90
N GLN A 2 54.02 -71.16 -10.14
CA GLN A 2 53.84 -72.40 -10.88
C GLN A 2 53.84 -71.91 -12.35
N ALA A 3 54.55 -72.59 -13.24
CA ALA A 3 54.53 -72.34 -14.68
C ALA A 3 53.28 -72.95 -15.33
N VAL A 4 52.79 -72.41 -16.45
CA VAL A 4 52.45 -73.17 -17.67
C VAL A 4 52.47 -72.27 -18.92
N ASP A 5 52.95 -72.86 -20.00
CA ASP A 5 53.11 -72.43 -21.40
C ASP A 5 51.94 -72.94 -22.28
N LEU A 6 51.89 -72.55 -23.58
CA LEU A 6 51.40 -73.30 -24.77
C LEU A 6 50.50 -72.54 -25.77
N SER A 7 51.17 -72.08 -26.84
CA SER A 7 50.95 -72.27 -28.28
C SER A 7 49.73 -73.03 -28.86
N PHE A 8 49.25 -72.51 -30.01
CA PHE A 8 48.75 -73.18 -31.24
C PHE A 8 47.49 -74.08 -31.23
N VAL A 9 46.46 -73.68 -32.01
CA VAL A 9 45.67 -74.60 -32.85
C VAL A 9 45.35 -73.95 -34.21
N LEU A 10 45.65 -74.71 -35.25
CA LEU A 10 45.48 -74.47 -36.68
C LEU A 10 44.21 -75.23 -37.17
N PHE A 11 43.63 -74.77 -38.29
CA PHE A 11 43.06 -75.59 -39.39
C PHE A 11 41.56 -76.00 -39.44
N MET A 12 40.91 -75.54 -40.53
CA MET A 12 40.13 -76.27 -41.57
C MET A 12 38.72 -75.72 -41.92
N CYS A 13 38.68 -75.10 -43.10
CA CYS A 13 37.73 -75.21 -44.21
C CYS A 13 36.26 -75.61 -43.96
N LEU A 14 35.34 -74.85 -44.58
CA LEU A 14 34.40 -75.37 -45.59
C LEU A 14 33.90 -74.24 -46.52
N PHE A 15 33.91 -74.50 -47.82
CA PHE A 15 33.37 -73.65 -48.88
C PHE A 15 31.84 -73.55 -48.76
N THR A 16 31.31 -72.32 -48.82
CA THR A 16 30.01 -72.06 -49.44
C THR A 16 30.15 -70.89 -50.40
N SER A 17 29.79 -71.15 -51.66
CA SER A 17 29.43 -70.17 -52.66
C SER A 17 28.63 -69.00 -52.06
N GLY A 18 29.01 -67.76 -52.39
CA GLY A 18 28.14 -66.61 -52.16
C GLY A 18 28.88 -65.28 -52.03
N ASN A 19 29.17 -64.66 -53.18
CA ASN A 19 29.54 -63.25 -53.36
C ASN A 19 30.74 -62.71 -52.57
N THR A 20 31.90 -62.62 -53.24
CA THR A 20 32.86 -61.57 -52.90
C THR A 20 32.17 -60.21 -53.01
N GLU A 21 32.01 -59.51 -51.90
CA GLU A 21 31.43 -58.18 -51.85
C GLU A 21 32.41 -57.19 -52.50
N ILE A 22 32.16 -56.88 -53.78
CA ILE A 22 33.01 -56.05 -54.64
C ILE A 22 32.17 -54.97 -55.30
N CYS A 23 32.71 -53.76 -55.36
CA CYS A 23 32.05 -52.67 -56.07
C CYS A 23 32.34 -52.77 -57.56
N LYS A 24 31.28 -52.85 -58.38
CA LYS A 24 31.39 -52.90 -59.85
C LYS A 24 30.91 -51.58 -60.45
N LEU A 25 31.65 -51.09 -61.44
CA LEU A 25 31.21 -50.01 -62.32
C LEU A 25 30.97 -50.59 -63.72
N SER A 26 29.85 -50.23 -64.35
CA SER A 26 29.61 -50.55 -65.75
C SER A 26 30.74 -49.96 -66.62
N PRO A 27 31.20 -50.64 -67.69
CA PRO A 27 32.16 -50.07 -68.63
C PRO A 27 31.69 -48.70 -69.10
N SER A 28 32.55 -47.68 -69.04
CA SER A 28 32.16 -46.31 -69.39
C SER A 28 31.82 -46.21 -70.88
N THR A 29 30.54 -46.24 -71.21
CA THR A 29 30.01 -45.93 -72.55
C THR A 29 29.66 -44.45 -72.72
N SER A 30 29.72 -43.66 -71.64
CA SER A 30 29.46 -42.22 -71.61
C SER A 30 30.74 -41.42 -71.89
N SER A 31 30.71 -40.54 -72.89
CA SER A 31 31.80 -39.60 -73.21
C SER A 31 32.05 -38.54 -72.14
N ASN A 32 31.18 -38.45 -71.13
CA ASN A 32 31.10 -37.31 -70.20
C ASN A 32 31.72 -37.63 -68.82
N THR A 33 32.30 -38.82 -68.67
CA THR A 33 32.87 -39.33 -67.41
C THR A 33 34.26 -39.88 -67.63
N ARG A 34 35.25 -39.31 -66.96
CA ARG A 34 36.63 -39.82 -66.90
C ARG A 34 36.88 -40.46 -65.54
N ARG A 35 37.41 -41.69 -65.52
CA ARG A 35 37.68 -42.44 -64.29
C ARG A 35 39.18 -42.61 -64.10
N LEU A 36 39.66 -42.48 -62.87
CA LEU A 36 41.05 -42.76 -62.50
C LEU A 36 41.05 -43.86 -61.42
N PRO A 37 41.80 -44.97 -61.62
CA PRO A 37 42.61 -45.32 -62.80
C PRO A 37 41.78 -45.77 -64.01
N GLU A 38 42.21 -45.37 -65.21
CA GLU A 38 41.51 -45.66 -66.47
C GLU A 38 41.41 -47.18 -66.73
N GLY A 39 40.24 -47.66 -67.16
CA GLY A 39 40.00 -49.08 -67.50
C GLY A 39 39.65 -50.00 -66.32
N LYS A 40 39.76 -49.55 -65.07
CA LYS A 40 39.38 -50.35 -63.88
C LYS A 40 37.88 -50.25 -63.60
N ASN A 41 37.18 -51.39 -63.59
CA ASN A 41 35.73 -51.49 -63.38
C ASN A 41 35.33 -52.33 -62.15
N ILE A 42 36.30 -52.93 -61.45
CA ILE A 42 36.08 -53.76 -60.26
C ILE A 42 36.98 -53.20 -59.16
N PHE A 43 36.40 -52.93 -57.99
CA PHE A 43 37.07 -52.35 -56.84
C PHE A 43 36.85 -53.25 -55.62
N LEU A 44 37.95 -53.55 -54.92
CA LEU A 44 37.92 -54.27 -53.65
C LEU A 44 37.57 -53.30 -52.50
N PRO A 45 37.02 -53.79 -51.39
CA PRO A 45 36.83 -52.99 -50.17
C PRO A 45 38.07 -52.16 -49.80
N GLY A 46 37.87 -50.87 -49.55
CA GLY A 46 38.95 -49.91 -49.23
C GLY A 46 39.68 -49.31 -50.45
N GLU A 47 39.42 -49.78 -51.67
CA GLU A 47 39.90 -49.11 -52.88
C GLU A 47 39.01 -47.92 -53.25
N GLN A 48 39.60 -46.89 -53.85
CA GLN A 48 38.87 -45.71 -54.31
C GLN A 48 38.93 -45.53 -55.83
N VAL A 49 37.87 -44.95 -56.38
CA VAL A 49 37.80 -44.45 -57.76
C VAL A 49 37.62 -42.94 -57.74
N GLU A 50 38.38 -42.24 -58.56
CA GLU A 50 38.16 -40.81 -58.78
C GLU A 50 37.40 -40.61 -60.09
N ILE A 51 36.32 -39.84 -60.04
CA ILE A 51 35.43 -39.52 -61.15
C ILE A 51 35.58 -38.05 -61.49
N GLU A 52 35.94 -37.75 -62.73
CA GLU A 52 36.00 -36.41 -63.31
C GLU A 52 34.91 -36.26 -64.37
N CYS A 53 34.09 -35.22 -64.25
CA CYS A 53 32.96 -34.96 -65.15
C CYS A 53 33.29 -33.86 -66.16
N SER A 54 32.85 -34.05 -67.40
CA SER A 54 32.94 -33.01 -68.43
C SER A 54 32.05 -31.81 -68.10
N GLU A 55 32.24 -30.68 -68.78
CA GLU A 55 31.41 -29.49 -68.61
C GLU A 55 29.92 -29.80 -68.78
N GLY A 56 29.07 -29.15 -67.97
CA GLY A 56 27.63 -29.41 -67.94
C GLY A 56 27.21 -30.67 -67.16
N HIS A 57 28.17 -31.42 -66.62
CA HIS A 57 27.92 -32.61 -65.80
C HIS A 57 28.58 -32.49 -64.43
N ARG A 58 28.05 -33.20 -63.43
CA ARG A 58 28.59 -33.24 -62.07
C ARG A 58 28.53 -34.65 -61.51
N THR A 59 29.37 -34.91 -60.51
CA THR A 59 29.29 -36.10 -59.68
C THR A 59 28.07 -36.02 -58.77
N ILE A 60 27.64 -37.14 -58.21
CA ILE A 60 26.47 -37.19 -57.33
C ILE A 60 26.61 -36.34 -56.06
N THR A 61 27.84 -36.05 -55.62
CA THR A 61 28.14 -35.15 -54.51
C THR A 61 28.19 -33.68 -54.92
N LYS A 62 27.70 -33.36 -56.13
CA LYS A 62 27.65 -32.04 -56.75
C LYS A 62 29.02 -31.39 -56.98
N LYS A 63 30.06 -32.19 -57.23
CA LYS A 63 31.40 -31.70 -57.59
C LYS A 63 31.75 -32.02 -59.03
N GLN A 64 32.69 -31.28 -59.60
CA GLN A 64 33.21 -31.54 -60.94
C GLN A 64 34.18 -32.73 -60.97
N ARG A 65 34.83 -32.99 -59.83
CA ARG A 65 35.76 -34.10 -59.58
C ARG A 65 35.54 -34.59 -58.16
N ASP A 66 35.41 -35.90 -57.96
CA ASP A 66 35.21 -36.48 -56.63
C ASP A 66 35.75 -37.91 -56.53
N SER A 67 36.12 -38.32 -55.31
CA SER A 67 36.65 -39.66 -55.03
C SER A 67 35.67 -40.48 -54.19
N PHE A 68 35.42 -41.72 -54.62
CA PHE A 68 34.49 -42.64 -53.99
C PHE A 68 35.24 -43.88 -53.50
N LEU A 69 35.05 -44.24 -52.23
CA LEU A 69 35.64 -45.43 -51.61
C LEU A 69 34.65 -46.61 -51.69
N CYS A 70 35.14 -47.79 -52.05
CA CYS A 70 34.35 -49.02 -51.98
C CYS A 70 34.22 -49.46 -50.51
N GLY A 71 32.99 -49.63 -50.02
CA GLY A 71 32.70 -50.06 -48.65
C GLY A 71 33.10 -51.51 -48.38
N GLU A 72 33.24 -51.86 -47.09
CA GLU A 72 33.48 -53.24 -46.67
C GLU A 72 32.33 -54.20 -47.01
N ASP A 73 31.13 -53.64 -47.21
CA ASP A 73 29.90 -54.31 -47.67
C ASP A 73 29.83 -54.49 -49.19
N GLY A 74 30.88 -54.10 -49.93
CA GLY A 74 30.92 -54.15 -51.39
C GLY A 74 29.97 -53.16 -52.08
N GLU A 75 29.48 -52.16 -51.35
CA GLU A 75 28.63 -51.10 -51.87
C GLU A 75 29.36 -49.76 -51.94
N TRP A 76 28.95 -48.95 -52.91
CA TRP A 76 29.37 -47.56 -52.98
C TRP A 76 28.61 -46.71 -51.95
N PRO A 77 29.14 -45.55 -51.53
CA PRO A 77 28.49 -44.69 -50.56
C PRO A 77 27.03 -44.38 -50.94
N ASN A 78 26.12 -44.53 -49.98
CA ASN A 78 24.66 -44.38 -50.14
C ASN A 78 23.99 -45.34 -51.14
N ARG A 79 24.64 -46.46 -51.51
CA ARG A 79 24.19 -47.41 -52.55
C ARG A 79 24.07 -46.80 -53.94
N ILE A 80 24.85 -45.74 -54.22
CA ILE A 80 24.78 -45.03 -55.50
C ILE A 80 26.05 -45.25 -56.30
N THR A 81 25.90 -45.65 -57.56
CA THR A 81 27.04 -45.95 -58.44
C THR A 81 27.76 -44.65 -58.84
N PRO A 82 29.08 -44.51 -58.56
CA PRO A 82 29.88 -43.37 -58.97
C PRO A 82 29.82 -43.12 -60.48
N GLY A 83 29.42 -41.91 -60.85
CA GLY A 83 29.25 -41.49 -62.23
C GLY A 83 28.91 -40.01 -62.32
N CYS A 84 28.77 -39.53 -63.55
CA CYS A 84 28.37 -38.16 -63.81
C CYS A 84 26.89 -38.10 -64.20
N GLU A 85 26.19 -37.13 -63.65
CA GLU A 85 24.85 -36.73 -64.04
C GLU A 85 24.89 -35.36 -64.75
N GLU A 86 23.91 -35.09 -65.61
CA GLU A 86 23.72 -33.77 -66.18
C GLU A 86 23.29 -32.76 -65.11
N ILE A 87 23.84 -31.54 -65.16
CA ILE A 87 23.44 -30.47 -64.25
C ILE A 87 22.10 -29.88 -64.72
N HIS A 88 21.08 -30.06 -63.89
CA HIS A 88 19.78 -29.41 -64.04
C HIS A 88 19.42 -28.68 -62.76
N CYS A 89 18.92 -27.44 -62.88
CA CYS A 89 18.36 -26.68 -61.77
C CYS A 89 16.84 -26.65 -61.89
N SER A 90 16.16 -27.07 -60.84
CA SER A 90 14.70 -27.06 -60.80
C SER A 90 14.18 -25.65 -60.54
N ARG A 91 13.05 -25.33 -61.16
CA ARG A 91 12.33 -24.09 -60.86
C ARG A 91 11.88 -23.98 -59.39
N ARG A 92 11.83 -25.08 -58.63
CA ARG A 92 11.42 -25.07 -57.21
C ARG A 92 12.59 -25.04 -56.22
N GLU A 93 13.84 -25.12 -56.68
CA GLU A 93 15.05 -25.17 -55.86
C GLU A 93 15.61 -23.78 -55.52
N HIS A 94 14.74 -22.77 -55.41
CA HIS A 94 15.11 -21.42 -54.96
C HIS A 94 14.71 -21.20 -53.50
N ASP A 95 15.23 -20.15 -52.85
CA ASP A 95 14.67 -19.68 -51.59
C ASP A 95 13.17 -19.38 -51.78
N GLY A 96 12.30 -19.73 -50.84
CA GLY A 96 10.83 -19.62 -51.00
C GLY A 96 10.30 -18.19 -51.23
N HIS A 97 11.19 -17.20 -51.27
CA HIS A 97 10.93 -15.77 -51.42
C HIS A 97 11.23 -15.25 -52.83
N ALA A 98 11.93 -16.02 -53.67
CA ALA A 98 12.17 -15.72 -55.08
C ALA A 98 11.07 -16.29 -55.98
N THR A 99 10.68 -15.55 -57.01
CA THR A 99 9.79 -16.01 -58.10
C THR A 99 10.52 -15.86 -59.43
N LEU A 100 10.88 -16.99 -60.06
CA LEU A 100 11.54 -17.02 -61.36
C LEU A 100 10.53 -16.65 -62.48
N HIS A 101 10.86 -15.63 -63.29
CA HIS A 101 10.02 -15.16 -64.40
C HIS A 101 10.11 -16.11 -65.62
N TRP A 102 8.97 -16.33 -66.28
CA TRP A 102 8.66 -17.56 -67.02
C TRP A 102 8.97 -17.58 -68.53
N ASN A 103 9.13 -18.82 -69.03
CA ASN A 103 8.51 -19.36 -70.24
C ASN A 103 7.60 -20.53 -69.80
N TYR A 104 6.34 -20.61 -70.26
CA TYR A 104 5.25 -21.43 -69.66
C TYR A 104 5.43 -22.97 -69.70
N TYR A 105 6.46 -23.48 -70.36
CA TYR A 105 6.66 -24.92 -70.58
C TYR A 105 7.97 -25.51 -70.01
N LYS A 106 8.76 -24.72 -69.26
CA LYS A 106 10.10 -25.13 -68.80
C LYS A 106 10.16 -25.29 -67.28
N TYR A 107 10.32 -26.53 -66.81
CA TYR A 107 10.39 -26.89 -65.38
C TYR A 107 11.83 -27.08 -64.86
N THR A 108 12.79 -27.34 -65.75
CA THR A 108 14.22 -27.52 -65.45
C THR A 108 15.08 -26.67 -66.37
N TYR A 109 16.21 -26.20 -65.85
CA TYR A 109 17.18 -25.36 -66.57
C TYR A 109 18.54 -26.05 -66.62
N ARG A 110 19.19 -25.98 -67.77
CA ARG A 110 20.51 -26.60 -68.02
C ARG A 110 21.63 -25.75 -67.46
N PHE A 111 22.80 -26.34 -67.29
CA PHE A 111 24.03 -25.65 -66.91
C PHE A 111 24.24 -24.33 -67.70
N ASN A 112 24.61 -23.27 -66.98
CA ASN A 112 24.80 -21.90 -67.46
C ASN A 112 23.56 -21.18 -68.01
N GLU A 113 22.36 -21.77 -67.98
CA GLU A 113 21.15 -21.02 -68.29
C GLU A 113 20.83 -20.01 -67.19
N ALA A 114 20.53 -18.78 -67.59
CA ALA A 114 20.20 -17.68 -66.70
C ALA A 114 18.73 -17.27 -66.82
N VAL A 115 18.08 -17.04 -65.69
CA VAL A 115 16.67 -16.62 -65.60
C VAL A 115 16.55 -15.39 -64.71
N THR A 116 15.65 -14.48 -65.06
CA THR A 116 15.33 -13.33 -64.21
C THR A 116 14.36 -13.75 -63.12
N TYR A 117 14.45 -13.12 -61.95
CA TYR A 117 13.56 -13.40 -60.82
C TYR A 117 13.12 -12.11 -60.14
N SER A 118 12.06 -12.20 -59.36
CA SER A 118 11.57 -11.16 -58.45
C SER A 118 11.55 -11.68 -57.02
N CYS A 119 11.69 -10.77 -56.06
CA CYS A 119 11.59 -11.08 -54.64
C CYS A 119 10.24 -10.64 -54.09
N GLY A 120 9.73 -11.38 -53.11
CA GLY A 120 8.52 -11.01 -52.36
C GLY A 120 8.69 -9.71 -51.57
N TRP A 121 7.58 -9.21 -51.02
CA TRP A 121 7.60 -8.01 -50.17
C TRP A 121 8.55 -8.17 -48.97
N GLY A 122 9.42 -7.19 -48.76
CA GLY A 122 10.42 -7.20 -47.68
C GLY A 122 11.78 -7.79 -48.07
N TYR A 123 11.97 -8.21 -49.33
CA TYR A 123 13.22 -8.82 -49.80
C TYR A 123 13.80 -8.08 -51.02
N THR A 124 15.13 -8.06 -51.14
CA THR A 124 15.86 -7.46 -52.26
C THR A 124 16.64 -8.51 -53.05
N LYS A 125 16.80 -8.28 -54.36
CA LYS A 125 17.51 -9.20 -55.25
C LYS A 125 19.01 -9.14 -54.98
N THR A 126 19.64 -10.30 -54.86
CA THR A 126 21.10 -10.40 -54.71
C THR A 126 21.83 -10.27 -56.04
N ALA A 127 21.16 -10.53 -57.16
CA ALA A 127 21.68 -10.38 -58.52
C ALA A 127 20.55 -10.16 -59.53
N GLU A 128 20.87 -9.62 -60.72
CA GLU A 128 19.87 -9.41 -61.78
C GLU A 128 19.29 -10.71 -62.36
N LYS A 129 20.10 -11.79 -62.38
CA LYS A 129 19.73 -13.09 -62.95
C LYS A 129 20.25 -14.22 -62.07
N ALA A 130 19.44 -15.26 -61.90
CA ALA A 130 19.85 -16.53 -61.33
C ALA A 130 20.43 -17.40 -62.44
N THR A 131 21.63 -17.95 -62.25
CA THR A 131 22.29 -18.81 -63.24
C THR A 131 22.42 -20.22 -62.70
N CYS A 132 22.06 -21.23 -63.49
CA CYS A 132 22.24 -22.62 -63.09
C CYS A 132 23.72 -23.01 -63.13
N LYS A 133 24.29 -23.31 -61.96
CA LYS A 133 25.68 -23.71 -61.76
C LYS A 133 25.75 -25.12 -61.15
N ILE A 134 26.97 -25.59 -60.87
CA ILE A 134 27.21 -26.98 -60.47
C ILE A 134 26.50 -27.38 -59.16
N ASP A 135 26.37 -26.43 -58.24
CA ASP A 135 25.77 -26.58 -56.91
C ASP A 135 24.28 -26.19 -56.86
N GLY A 136 23.73 -25.64 -57.94
CA GLY A 136 22.34 -25.19 -58.06
C GLY A 136 22.23 -23.78 -58.64
N TRP A 137 21.18 -23.04 -58.24
CA TRP A 137 21.04 -21.63 -58.62
C TRP A 137 22.11 -20.76 -57.94
N SER A 138 22.76 -19.92 -58.74
CA SER A 138 23.72 -18.92 -58.28
C SER A 138 23.19 -17.51 -58.59
N PRO A 139 23.16 -16.57 -57.62
CA PRO A 139 23.57 -16.73 -56.22
C PRO A 139 22.71 -17.73 -55.40
N LYS A 140 23.29 -18.34 -54.36
CA LYS A 140 22.63 -19.39 -53.55
C LYS A 140 21.44 -18.87 -52.74
N GLN A 141 21.51 -17.63 -52.27
CA GLN A 141 20.35 -16.85 -51.83
C GLN A 141 20.06 -15.83 -52.93
N LEU A 142 18.88 -15.92 -53.53
CA LEU A 142 18.41 -15.02 -54.57
C LEU A 142 17.76 -13.78 -53.95
N CYS A 143 17.08 -13.95 -52.81
CA CYS A 143 16.37 -12.88 -52.11
C CYS A 143 16.84 -12.77 -50.66
N VAL A 144 17.29 -11.57 -50.26
CA VAL A 144 17.74 -11.26 -48.89
C VAL A 144 16.70 -10.37 -48.21
N ASP A 145 16.38 -10.69 -46.95
CA ASP A 145 15.44 -9.92 -46.12
C ASP A 145 16.02 -8.54 -45.82
N ASN A 146 15.23 -7.49 -46.02
CA ASN A 146 15.63 -6.12 -45.76
C ASN A 146 15.92 -5.84 -44.27
N ASN A 147 15.43 -6.69 -43.36
CA ASN A 147 15.59 -6.55 -41.91
C ASN A 147 16.59 -7.57 -41.31
N ALA A 148 17.25 -8.39 -42.13
CA ALA A 148 18.26 -9.32 -41.66
C ALA A 148 19.58 -8.60 -41.33
N CYS A 149 20.16 -8.92 -40.16
CA CYS A 149 21.48 -8.42 -39.80
C CYS A 149 22.56 -9.09 -40.66
N ALA A 150 23.51 -8.31 -41.17
CA ALA A 150 24.74 -8.87 -41.74
C ALA A 150 25.50 -9.64 -40.65
N THR A 151 26.07 -10.80 -41.01
CA THR A 151 26.91 -11.57 -40.07
C THR A 151 28.05 -10.66 -39.57
N PRO A 152 28.15 -10.41 -38.26
CA PRO A 152 29.08 -9.44 -37.73
C PRO A 152 30.50 -9.99 -37.83
N THR A 153 31.46 -9.16 -38.22
CA THR A 153 32.88 -9.52 -38.20
C THR A 153 33.49 -9.06 -36.89
N ILE A 154 34.25 -9.94 -36.22
CA ILE A 154 34.95 -9.64 -34.97
C ILE A 154 36.46 -9.81 -35.21
N GLU A 155 37.22 -8.77 -34.91
CA GLU A 155 38.68 -8.79 -35.02
C GLU A 155 39.26 -9.73 -33.94
N ASN A 156 40.23 -10.57 -34.32
CA ASN A 156 40.83 -11.59 -33.45
C ASN A 156 39.82 -12.56 -32.79
N GLY A 157 38.67 -12.78 -33.44
CA GLY A 157 37.68 -13.75 -33.01
C GLY A 157 36.94 -14.40 -34.17
N PHE A 158 35.95 -15.21 -33.82
CA PHE A 158 35.08 -15.90 -34.75
C PHE A 158 33.64 -15.91 -34.24
N VAL A 159 32.72 -16.00 -35.20
CA VAL A 159 31.29 -16.09 -34.94
C VAL A 159 30.84 -17.54 -35.11
N VAL A 160 30.13 -18.06 -34.12
CA VAL A 160 29.50 -19.38 -34.13
C VAL A 160 28.02 -19.15 -34.36
N GLU A 161 27.51 -19.56 -35.52
CA GLU A 161 26.07 -19.49 -35.80
C GLU A 161 25.32 -20.45 -34.88
N HIS A 162 24.27 -19.95 -34.23
CA HIS A 162 23.44 -20.74 -33.32
C HIS A 162 22.04 -20.92 -33.92
N ASP A 163 21.38 -19.82 -34.29
CA ASP A 163 20.02 -19.78 -34.85
C ASP A 163 19.84 -18.62 -35.85
N ARG A 164 18.72 -18.57 -36.59
CA ARG A 164 18.45 -17.54 -37.63
C ARG A 164 18.60 -16.09 -37.14
N ASN A 165 18.36 -15.82 -35.85
CA ASN A 165 18.44 -14.49 -35.25
C ASN A 165 19.46 -14.40 -34.10
N THR A 166 20.30 -15.42 -33.87
CA THR A 166 21.23 -15.42 -32.74
C THR A 166 22.59 -15.98 -33.16
N VAL A 167 23.64 -15.22 -32.86
CA VAL A 167 25.03 -15.61 -33.11
C VAL A 167 25.82 -15.63 -31.81
N GLY A 168 26.73 -16.59 -31.68
CA GLY A 168 27.74 -16.63 -30.64
C GLY A 168 29.04 -15.99 -31.10
N PHE A 169 29.74 -15.30 -30.20
CA PHE A 169 31.09 -14.77 -30.41
C PHE A 169 32.06 -15.53 -29.52
N SER A 170 33.22 -15.83 -30.07
CA SER A 170 34.37 -16.36 -29.34
C SER A 170 35.65 -15.75 -29.89
N CYS A 171 36.71 -15.73 -29.08
CA CYS A 171 37.99 -15.16 -29.48
C CYS A 171 38.99 -16.23 -29.93
N ASN A 172 39.94 -15.83 -30.76
CA ASN A 172 41.05 -16.67 -31.18
C ASN A 172 41.98 -16.95 -29.98
N SER A 173 42.81 -18.00 -30.09
CA SER A 173 43.78 -18.34 -29.04
C SER A 173 44.68 -17.14 -28.70
N GLY A 174 44.83 -16.85 -27.41
CA GLY A 174 45.57 -15.68 -26.89
C GLY A 174 44.72 -14.43 -26.67
N PHE A 175 43.44 -14.47 -27.02
CA PHE A 175 42.48 -13.38 -26.83
C PHE A 175 41.27 -13.84 -26.01
N LYS A 176 40.66 -12.92 -25.27
CA LYS A 176 39.40 -13.12 -24.53
C LYS A 176 38.41 -12.02 -24.85
N LEU A 177 37.12 -12.27 -24.57
CA LEU A 177 36.11 -11.21 -24.73
C LEU A 177 36.32 -10.13 -23.66
N ASN A 178 36.18 -8.86 -24.04
CA ASN A 178 36.20 -7.70 -23.15
C ASN A 178 35.12 -7.73 -22.04
N THR A 179 34.21 -8.70 -22.11
CA THR A 179 33.11 -8.94 -21.17
C THR A 179 33.42 -10.03 -20.14
N GLY A 180 34.60 -10.67 -20.21
CA GLY A 180 35.11 -11.60 -19.21
C GLY A 180 34.68 -13.07 -19.38
N GLY A 181 33.81 -13.37 -20.35
CA GLY A 181 33.40 -14.74 -20.69
C GLY A 181 34.21 -15.35 -21.84
N TRP A 182 34.18 -16.69 -21.96
CA TRP A 182 34.83 -17.41 -23.08
C TRP A 182 34.03 -17.30 -24.39
N TRP A 183 32.71 -17.16 -24.28
CA TRP A 183 31.81 -16.95 -25.41
C TRP A 183 30.65 -16.03 -24.98
N ARG A 184 29.99 -15.39 -25.94
CA ARG A 184 28.79 -14.56 -25.69
C ARG A 184 27.85 -14.62 -26.87
N THR A 185 26.55 -14.70 -26.63
CA THR A 185 25.53 -14.61 -27.68
C THR A 185 25.03 -13.18 -27.90
N SER A 186 24.60 -12.90 -29.12
CA SER A 186 23.92 -11.67 -29.52
C SER A 186 22.74 -11.99 -30.40
N SER A 187 21.64 -11.27 -30.16
CA SER A 187 20.41 -11.39 -30.92
C SER A 187 20.29 -10.27 -31.94
N CYS A 188 19.79 -10.59 -33.13
CA CYS A 188 19.48 -9.65 -34.20
C CYS A 188 18.04 -9.15 -34.06
N SER A 189 17.87 -7.83 -34.06
CA SER A 189 16.57 -7.16 -34.13
C SER A 189 16.66 -5.98 -35.08
N GLU A 190 15.79 -5.94 -36.10
CA GLU A 190 15.68 -4.82 -37.06
C GLU A 190 17.03 -4.43 -37.71
N GLY A 191 17.83 -5.42 -38.12
CA GLY A 191 19.13 -5.16 -38.76
C GLY A 191 20.27 -4.77 -37.80
N VAL A 192 20.02 -4.72 -36.49
CA VAL A 192 21.03 -4.38 -35.46
C VAL A 192 21.27 -5.55 -34.50
N TRP A 193 22.54 -5.86 -34.24
CA TRP A 193 22.95 -6.82 -33.21
C TRP A 193 22.89 -6.19 -31.82
N SER A 194 22.26 -6.90 -30.87
CA SER A 194 22.12 -6.45 -29.47
C SER A 194 23.45 -6.10 -28.79
N VAL A 195 24.49 -6.88 -29.06
CA VAL A 195 25.87 -6.67 -28.58
C VAL A 195 26.89 -7.20 -29.57
N THR A 196 28.03 -6.52 -29.70
CA THR A 196 29.20 -6.97 -30.47
C THR A 196 30.44 -6.82 -29.59
N PRO A 197 30.83 -7.86 -28.84
CA PRO A 197 31.98 -7.79 -27.94
C PRO A 197 33.30 -7.69 -28.72
N LYS A 198 34.35 -7.20 -28.07
CA LYS A 198 35.70 -7.09 -28.64
C LYS A 198 36.60 -8.19 -28.07
N CYS A 199 37.52 -8.70 -28.88
CA CYS A 199 38.58 -9.59 -28.42
C CYS A 199 39.79 -8.78 -27.97
N ILE A 200 40.16 -8.91 -26.70
CA ILE A 200 41.32 -8.28 -26.07
C ILE A 200 42.38 -9.34 -25.78
N GLU A 201 43.66 -8.98 -25.85
CA GLU A 201 44.76 -9.88 -25.50
C GLU A 201 44.62 -10.36 -24.04
N ASP A 202 44.80 -11.66 -23.82
CA ASP A 202 44.53 -12.26 -22.50
C ASP A 202 45.52 -11.77 -21.43
N SER A 203 46.75 -11.40 -21.82
CA SER A 203 47.86 -11.01 -20.93
C SER A 203 47.97 -9.52 -20.61
N ASN A 204 47.29 -8.63 -21.36
CA ASN A 204 47.57 -7.19 -21.31
C ASN A 204 46.64 -6.40 -20.35
N GLY A 205 45.57 -7.02 -19.84
CA GLY A 205 44.64 -6.38 -18.92
C GLY A 205 43.40 -7.22 -18.64
N CYS A 206 42.56 -6.73 -17.74
CA CYS A 206 41.34 -7.39 -17.34
C CYS A 206 40.14 -6.87 -18.12
N ALA A 207 39.21 -7.79 -18.40
CA ALA A 207 37.88 -7.48 -18.91
C ALA A 207 37.01 -6.84 -17.79
N ALA A 208 35.72 -6.61 -18.07
CA ALA A 208 34.78 -6.14 -17.06
C ALA A 208 34.90 -6.91 -15.72
N PRO A 209 34.80 -6.20 -14.57
CA PRO A 209 34.96 -6.83 -13.26
C PRO A 209 33.83 -7.83 -12.95
N PRO A 210 34.07 -8.83 -12.08
CA PRO A 210 33.08 -9.86 -11.78
C PRO A 210 31.78 -9.27 -11.20
N HIS A 211 30.64 -9.81 -11.60
CA HIS A 211 29.37 -9.40 -11.01
C HIS A 211 29.22 -9.98 -9.60
N VAL A 212 29.14 -9.11 -8.59
CA VAL A 212 28.88 -9.48 -7.20
C VAL A 212 27.43 -9.13 -6.87
N PRO A 213 26.55 -10.11 -6.57
CA PRO A 213 25.17 -9.86 -6.18
C PRO A 213 25.09 -8.90 -4.98
N ASN A 214 24.16 -7.94 -5.03
CA ASN A 214 23.95 -6.95 -3.97
C ASN A 214 25.18 -6.07 -3.68
N ALA A 215 26.11 -5.92 -4.63
CA ALA A 215 27.20 -4.97 -4.56
C ALA A 215 27.17 -3.99 -5.74
N VAL A 216 27.88 -2.88 -5.58
CA VAL A 216 28.15 -1.89 -6.62
C VAL A 216 29.65 -1.59 -6.66
N VAL A 217 30.20 -1.41 -7.85
CA VAL A 217 31.58 -0.96 -8.03
C VAL A 217 31.61 0.57 -7.94
N VAL A 218 32.51 1.11 -7.13
CA VAL A 218 32.58 2.56 -6.79
C VAL A 218 33.33 3.37 -7.87
N SER A 219 33.89 2.73 -8.88
CA SER A 219 34.59 3.36 -9.99
C SER A 219 33.72 3.47 -11.26
N GLN A 220 34.11 4.38 -12.16
CA GLN A 220 33.50 4.45 -13.49
C GLN A 220 33.79 3.17 -14.29
N TYR A 221 32.80 2.72 -15.06
CA TYR A 221 32.94 1.56 -15.93
C TYR A 221 33.89 1.87 -17.10
N GLN A 222 34.83 0.96 -17.35
CA GLN A 222 35.72 0.97 -18.50
C GLN A 222 35.59 -0.33 -19.30
N GLU A 223 35.76 -0.27 -20.61
CA GLU A 223 35.75 -1.47 -21.48
C GLU A 223 37.01 -2.34 -21.33
N PHE A 224 38.06 -1.78 -20.74
CA PHE A 224 39.37 -2.42 -20.54
C PHE A 224 40.01 -1.85 -19.27
N TYR A 225 40.64 -2.75 -18.50
CA TYR A 225 41.29 -2.41 -17.24
C TYR A 225 42.77 -2.81 -17.32
N GLU A 226 43.66 -1.84 -17.21
CA GLU A 226 45.10 -2.09 -17.23
C GLU A 226 45.53 -2.98 -16.06
N ASN A 227 46.58 -3.76 -16.29
CA ASN A 227 47.17 -4.60 -15.25
C ASN A 227 47.65 -3.75 -14.06
N GLY A 228 47.30 -4.15 -12.84
CA GLY A 228 47.60 -3.44 -11.60
C GLY A 228 46.54 -2.44 -11.13
N ILE A 229 45.46 -2.20 -11.90
CA ILE A 229 44.37 -1.31 -11.46
C ILE A 229 43.61 -1.91 -10.27
N GLU A 230 43.25 -1.08 -9.31
CA GLU A 230 42.44 -1.43 -8.14
C GLU A 230 41.00 -0.90 -8.31
N LEU A 231 40.00 -1.77 -8.20
CA LEU A 231 38.59 -1.41 -8.14
C LEU A 231 38.02 -1.73 -6.75
N LYS A 232 37.08 -0.91 -6.28
CA LYS A 232 36.42 -1.08 -4.98
C LYS A 232 34.95 -1.44 -5.15
N TYR A 233 34.49 -2.40 -4.37
CA TYR A 233 33.08 -2.74 -4.20
C TYR A 233 32.51 -2.11 -2.94
N THR A 234 31.21 -1.87 -2.96
CA THR A 234 30.38 -1.50 -1.81
C THR A 234 29.12 -2.34 -1.84
N CYS A 235 28.78 -2.99 -0.74
CA CYS A 235 27.52 -3.72 -0.62
C CYS A 235 26.33 -2.74 -0.57
N ARG A 236 25.20 -3.15 -1.13
CA ARG A 236 23.92 -2.42 -1.02
C ARG A 236 23.42 -2.46 0.42
N LEU A 237 22.49 -1.55 0.75
CA LEU A 237 21.86 -1.51 2.08
C LEU A 237 21.33 -2.88 2.51
N SER A 238 21.51 -3.22 3.78
CA SER A 238 21.15 -4.51 4.41
C SER A 238 22.04 -5.70 4.02
N TYR A 239 23.23 -5.44 3.46
CA TYR A 239 24.21 -6.47 3.18
C TYR A 239 25.58 -6.10 3.76
N LYS A 240 26.17 -7.06 4.47
CA LYS A 240 27.52 -6.95 5.01
C LYS A 240 28.53 -7.52 4.04
N MET A 241 29.65 -6.83 3.90
CA MET A 241 30.78 -7.31 3.12
C MET A 241 31.59 -8.36 3.88
N GLU A 242 31.86 -9.46 3.22
CA GLU A 242 32.80 -10.50 3.63
C GLU A 242 33.93 -10.59 2.60
N GLY A 243 35.17 -10.46 3.08
CA GLY A 243 36.37 -10.42 2.24
C GLY A 243 36.92 -9.01 2.01
N ASP A 244 37.90 -8.90 1.12
CA ASP A 244 38.51 -7.61 0.75
C ASP A 244 37.56 -6.84 -0.17
N ASN A 245 37.35 -5.55 0.13
CA ASN A 245 36.49 -4.70 -0.68
C ASN A 245 37.15 -4.27 -2.00
N LYS A 246 38.42 -4.62 -2.19
CA LYS A 246 39.22 -4.29 -3.37
C LYS A 246 39.46 -5.53 -4.22
N ILE A 247 39.39 -5.33 -5.54
CA ILE A 247 39.93 -6.28 -6.51
C ILE A 247 41.03 -5.61 -7.32
N ILE A 248 42.06 -6.38 -7.66
CA ILE A 248 43.21 -5.94 -8.44
C ILE A 248 43.26 -6.76 -9.71
N CYS A 249 43.51 -6.10 -10.85
CA CYS A 249 43.79 -6.81 -12.09
C CYS A 249 45.23 -7.34 -12.07
N ASN A 250 45.43 -8.66 -12.11
CA ASN A 250 46.75 -9.31 -12.10
C ASN A 250 46.87 -10.27 -13.29
N ALA A 251 47.78 -9.94 -14.22
CA ALA A 251 48.06 -10.69 -15.45
C ALA A 251 46.78 -11.08 -16.21
N GLY A 252 45.86 -10.12 -16.36
CA GLY A 252 44.59 -10.31 -17.06
C GLY A 252 43.50 -11.03 -16.28
N LYS A 253 43.69 -11.32 -14.99
CA LYS A 253 42.66 -11.90 -14.10
C LYS A 253 42.42 -11.01 -12.89
N TRP A 254 41.15 -10.83 -12.53
CA TRP A 254 40.78 -10.16 -11.28
C TRP A 254 41.10 -11.04 -10.07
N THR A 255 41.57 -10.43 -8.98
CA THR A 255 41.63 -11.09 -7.68
C THR A 255 40.23 -11.42 -7.16
N THR A 256 40.15 -12.28 -6.14
CA THR A 256 38.88 -12.75 -5.57
C THR A 256 37.99 -11.57 -5.14
N PRO A 257 36.76 -11.44 -5.67
CA PRO A 257 35.85 -10.38 -5.27
C PRO A 257 35.22 -10.65 -3.89
N PRO A 258 34.71 -9.61 -3.21
CA PRO A 258 34.01 -9.77 -1.94
C PRO A 258 32.65 -10.45 -2.13
N THR A 259 32.09 -10.96 -1.02
CA THR A 259 30.72 -11.46 -0.96
C THR A 259 29.88 -10.51 -0.11
N CYS A 260 28.67 -10.18 -0.57
CA CYS A 260 27.71 -9.39 0.19
C CYS A 260 26.66 -10.34 0.80
N LEU A 261 26.74 -10.56 2.11
CA LEU A 261 25.83 -11.42 2.86
C LEU A 261 24.64 -10.60 3.41
N PRO A 262 23.40 -11.11 3.36
CA PRO A 262 22.25 -10.43 3.96
C PRO A 262 22.45 -10.26 5.46
N GLU A 263 22.23 -9.05 5.97
CA GLU A 263 22.16 -8.79 7.41
C GLU A 263 20.75 -9.07 7.92
N MET A 264 20.65 -9.63 9.13
CA MET A 264 19.34 -9.99 9.66
C MET A 264 18.54 -8.73 10.01
N PRO A 265 17.28 -8.63 9.55
CA PRO A 265 16.36 -7.60 10.02
C PRO A 265 16.05 -7.82 11.51
N CYS A 266 15.75 -6.75 12.23
CA CYS A 266 15.23 -6.84 13.58
C CYS A 266 13.71 -6.94 13.52
N ASP A 267 13.13 -7.80 14.35
CA ASP A 267 11.69 -7.73 14.64
C ASP A 267 11.38 -6.45 15.43
N ALA A 268 10.09 -6.13 15.58
CA ALA A 268 9.67 -5.06 16.49
C ALA A 268 10.33 -5.22 17.88
N PRO A 269 10.96 -4.16 18.43
CA PRO A 269 11.67 -4.26 19.71
C PRO A 269 10.70 -4.65 20.82
N THR A 270 11.18 -5.48 21.74
CA THR A 270 10.44 -5.81 22.96
C THR A 270 10.31 -4.58 23.84
N ILE A 271 9.13 -4.38 24.45
CA ILE A 271 8.88 -3.28 25.39
C ILE A 271 9.87 -3.39 26.56
N ALA A 272 10.66 -2.33 26.78
CA ALA A 272 11.62 -2.21 27.88
C ALA A 272 11.03 -1.33 29.00
N ASP A 273 11.53 -1.49 30.22
CA ASP A 273 11.02 -0.76 31.38
C ASP A 273 11.14 0.76 31.22
N ASN A 274 10.04 1.47 31.45
CA ASN A 274 9.96 2.94 31.35
C ASN A 274 10.19 3.49 29.94
N VAL A 275 9.96 2.69 28.89
CA VAL A 275 10.17 3.04 27.48
C VAL A 275 8.94 2.73 26.65
N ASN A 276 8.53 3.68 25.82
CA ASN A 276 7.39 3.59 24.93
C ASN A 276 7.83 3.73 23.47
N TYR A 277 7.43 2.77 22.63
CA TYR A 277 7.79 2.72 21.21
C TYR A 277 6.55 2.97 20.34
N PRO A 278 6.60 3.94 19.41
CA PRO A 278 5.63 4.05 18.33
C PRO A 278 5.91 2.94 17.30
N LEU A 279 5.40 1.73 17.56
CA LEU A 279 5.52 0.59 16.65
C LEU A 279 4.77 0.88 15.35
N LYS A 280 5.50 0.98 14.23
CA LYS A 280 4.95 1.29 12.90
C LYS A 280 5.12 0.15 11.89
N LYS A 281 6.07 -0.75 12.15
CA LYS A 281 6.41 -1.88 11.29
C LYS A 281 6.59 -3.13 12.15
N GLU A 282 6.30 -4.30 11.57
CA GLU A 282 6.55 -5.60 12.23
C GLU A 282 8.05 -5.97 12.18
N THR A 283 8.76 -5.52 11.14
CA THR A 283 10.20 -5.75 10.95
C THR A 283 10.92 -4.48 10.48
N TYR A 284 12.18 -4.36 10.88
CA TYR A 284 13.06 -3.23 10.62
C TYR A 284 14.39 -3.71 10.02
N LEU A 285 14.88 -3.02 9.00
CA LEU A 285 16.13 -3.39 8.33
C LEU A 285 17.34 -3.06 9.21
N HIS A 286 18.43 -3.80 9.02
CA HIS A 286 19.70 -3.49 9.68
C HIS A 286 20.11 -2.03 9.41
N GLY A 287 20.46 -1.32 10.48
CA GLY A 287 20.85 0.08 10.44
C GLY A 287 19.70 1.08 10.49
N GLU A 288 18.43 0.63 10.46
CA GLU A 288 17.29 1.51 10.75
C GLU A 288 17.30 1.96 12.21
N PHE A 289 16.82 3.18 12.44
CA PHE A 289 16.64 3.76 13.76
C PHE A 289 15.16 3.76 14.14
N LEU A 290 14.87 3.41 15.39
CA LEU A 290 13.55 3.58 15.98
C LEU A 290 13.62 4.62 17.08
N GLN A 291 12.74 5.62 17.01
CA GLN A 291 12.61 6.62 18.05
C GLN A 291 11.75 6.07 19.20
N PHE A 292 12.13 6.35 20.44
CA PHE A 292 11.37 5.96 21.63
C PHE A 292 11.16 7.16 22.56
N GLU A 293 10.13 7.07 23.38
CA GLU A 293 9.82 8.04 24.43
C GLU A 293 9.97 7.37 25.79
N CYS A 294 10.51 8.09 26.78
CA CYS A 294 10.54 7.58 28.15
C CYS A 294 9.16 7.76 28.81
N ASP A 295 8.81 6.84 29.70
CA ASP A 295 7.61 6.96 30.52
C ASP A 295 7.66 8.22 31.41
N PRO A 296 6.49 8.74 31.83
CA PRO A 296 6.42 9.94 32.67
C PRO A 296 7.33 9.88 33.90
N GLY A 297 8.16 10.91 34.10
CA GLY A 297 9.14 10.99 35.20
C GLY A 297 10.51 10.38 34.87
N TYR A 298 10.73 9.91 33.64
CA TYR A 298 12.02 9.47 33.15
C TYR A 298 12.48 10.29 31.93
N THR A 299 13.79 10.48 31.80
CA THR A 299 14.43 11.18 30.68
C THR A 299 15.59 10.36 30.14
N SER A 300 15.98 10.61 28.90
CA SER A 300 17.14 9.98 28.26
C SER A 300 17.94 11.03 27.50
N ALA A 301 19.26 10.86 27.46
CA ALA A 301 20.14 11.65 26.60
C ALA A 301 19.99 11.29 25.11
N HIS A 302 19.55 10.06 24.81
CA HIS A 302 19.35 9.54 23.45
C HIS A 302 17.90 9.09 23.28
N GLN A 303 17.25 9.48 22.19
CA GLN A 303 15.83 9.17 21.96
C GLN A 303 15.62 8.17 20.83
N HIS A 304 16.68 7.52 20.36
CA HIS A 304 16.60 6.48 19.33
C HIS A 304 17.43 5.25 19.70
N ILE A 305 17.06 4.12 19.10
CA ILE A 305 17.81 2.85 19.13
C ILE A 305 18.05 2.41 17.69
N LYS A 306 19.20 1.78 17.42
CA LYS A 306 19.54 1.25 16.10
C LYS A 306 19.38 -0.26 16.04
N CYS A 307 18.85 -0.77 14.93
CA CYS A 307 18.83 -2.21 14.65
C CYS A 307 20.23 -2.68 14.22
N GLN A 308 20.85 -3.56 15.02
CA GLN A 308 22.15 -4.16 14.79
C GLN A 308 22.03 -5.68 14.65
N ASN A 309 22.10 -6.18 13.40
CA ASN A 309 22.12 -7.58 13.00
C ASN A 309 21.13 -8.49 13.77
N GLY A 310 19.84 -8.18 13.69
CA GLY A 310 18.77 -8.90 14.37
C GLY A 310 18.53 -8.52 15.84
N THR A 311 19.35 -7.63 16.42
CA THR A 311 19.20 -7.16 17.80
C THR A 311 19.13 -5.64 17.88
N TRP A 312 18.29 -5.10 18.76
CA TRP A 312 18.21 -3.66 19.00
C TRP A 312 19.25 -3.20 20.02
N GLU A 313 19.75 -1.98 19.85
CA GLU A 313 20.42 -1.27 20.95
C GLU A 313 19.47 -1.08 22.14
N ASN A 314 20.01 -1.13 23.36
CA ASN A 314 19.21 -0.97 24.57
C ASN A 314 18.87 0.52 24.81
N PRO A 315 17.59 0.88 24.97
CA PRO A 315 17.20 2.22 25.40
C PRO A 315 17.60 2.45 26.87
N PHE A 316 17.85 3.71 27.25
CA PHE A 316 18.26 4.07 28.61
C PHE A 316 17.47 5.26 29.14
N CYS A 317 16.43 5.00 29.94
CA CYS A 317 15.63 6.03 30.61
C CYS A 317 16.02 6.13 32.09
N ILE A 318 16.46 7.32 32.52
CA ILE A 318 16.83 7.62 33.92
C ILE A 318 15.72 8.42 34.59
N ARG A 319 15.48 8.20 35.89
CA ARG A 319 14.49 8.95 36.65
C ARG A 319 14.90 10.43 36.73
N ASP A 320 14.01 11.32 36.35
CA ASP A 320 14.20 12.75 36.54
C ASP A 320 13.76 13.13 37.96
N HIS A 321 14.73 13.43 38.82
CA HIS A 321 14.51 13.80 40.21
C HIS A 321 13.87 15.19 40.39
N ASN A 322 13.64 15.95 39.31
CA ASN A 322 12.98 17.26 39.36
C ASN A 322 11.49 17.21 39.01
N LEU A 323 10.96 16.01 38.73
CA LEU A 323 9.59 15.82 38.28
C LEU A 323 8.85 14.87 39.22
N CYS A 324 7.70 15.31 39.75
CA CYS A 324 6.77 14.43 40.45
C CYS A 324 5.76 13.84 39.48
N THR A 325 5.38 12.59 39.73
CA THR A 325 4.24 11.93 39.07
C THR A 325 2.92 12.43 39.65
N ALA A 326 1.80 11.80 39.26
CA ALA A 326 0.49 12.10 39.83
C ALA A 326 0.50 12.15 41.38
N PRO A 327 -0.20 13.11 42.01
CA PRO A 327 -0.28 13.23 43.47
C PRO A 327 -0.94 12.01 44.13
N PRO A 328 -0.66 11.75 45.42
CA PRO A 328 -1.30 10.65 46.15
C PRO A 328 -2.82 10.82 46.23
N ARG A 329 -3.60 9.75 46.09
CA ARG A 329 -5.05 9.83 46.28
C ARG A 329 -5.39 9.94 47.76
N VAL A 330 -6.26 10.89 48.09
CA VAL A 330 -6.81 11.08 49.45
C VAL A 330 -8.25 10.60 49.46
N GLU A 331 -8.61 9.69 50.37
CA GLU A 331 -9.99 9.20 50.51
C GLU A 331 -10.94 10.34 50.92
N ASN A 332 -12.12 10.41 50.30
CA ASN A 332 -13.08 11.52 50.46
C ASN A 332 -12.47 12.90 50.14
N GLY A 333 -11.42 12.96 49.32
CA GLY A 333 -10.73 14.16 48.88
C GLY A 333 -10.59 14.21 47.35
N ASN A 334 -10.74 15.41 46.79
CA ASN A 334 -10.61 15.70 45.36
C ASN A 334 -9.52 16.75 45.12
N ILE A 335 -8.78 16.63 44.02
CA ILE A 335 -7.67 17.54 43.66
C ILE A 335 -8.20 18.63 42.70
N ILE A 336 -7.77 19.88 42.91
CA ILE A 336 -8.11 21.03 42.06
C ILE A 336 -6.85 21.78 41.64
N PRO A 337 -6.61 22.03 40.32
CA PRO A 337 -7.32 21.50 39.14
C PRO A 337 -6.97 20.01 38.85
N PRO A 338 -7.74 19.31 37.97
CA PRO A 338 -7.61 17.87 37.76
C PRO A 338 -6.24 17.40 37.25
N ASP A 339 -5.92 16.14 37.63
CA ASP A 339 -4.65 15.42 37.45
C ASP A 339 -3.91 15.71 36.14
N GLN A 340 -2.72 16.30 36.26
CA GLN A 340 -1.71 16.31 35.22
C GLN A 340 -0.82 15.08 35.38
N LYS A 341 -0.24 14.59 34.28
CA LYS A 341 0.64 13.40 34.33
C LYS A 341 1.99 13.69 35.01
N ILE A 342 2.46 14.94 34.99
CA ILE A 342 3.81 15.34 35.41
C ILE A 342 3.75 16.74 36.05
N TYR A 343 4.49 16.93 37.15
CA TYR A 343 4.59 18.18 37.89
C TYR A 343 6.05 18.55 38.12
N SER A 344 6.40 19.82 37.92
CA SER A 344 7.76 20.32 38.13
C SER A 344 8.07 20.55 39.61
N GLU A 345 9.36 20.56 39.95
CA GLU A 345 9.85 20.97 41.27
C GLU A 345 9.19 22.27 41.76
N GLY A 346 8.69 22.26 42.99
CA GLY A 346 8.02 23.40 43.62
C GLY A 346 6.57 23.62 43.20
N PHE A 347 6.00 22.79 42.30
CA PHE A 347 4.60 22.87 41.93
C PHE A 347 3.69 22.45 43.11
N GLU A 348 2.63 23.23 43.36
CA GLU A 348 1.67 22.97 44.43
C GLU A 348 0.32 22.49 43.87
N VAL A 349 -0.23 21.43 44.47
CA VAL A 349 -1.60 20.97 44.18
C VAL A 349 -2.46 21.12 45.43
N LYS A 350 -3.71 21.55 45.22
CA LYS A 350 -4.68 21.78 46.30
C LYS A 350 -5.70 20.65 46.35
N TYR A 351 -5.98 20.17 47.55
CA TYR A 351 -7.07 19.23 47.81
C TYR A 351 -8.33 19.98 48.22
N THR A 352 -9.47 19.28 48.12
CA THR A 352 -10.79 19.66 48.63
C THR A 352 -11.45 18.41 49.17
N CYS A 353 -11.89 18.42 50.43
CA CYS A 353 -12.65 17.30 50.97
C CYS A 353 -14.07 17.29 50.40
N GLU A 354 -14.63 16.09 50.24
CA GLU A 354 -16.01 15.86 49.86
C GLU A 354 -16.99 16.45 50.91
N ARG A 355 -18.25 16.59 50.50
CA ARG A 355 -19.31 17.10 51.38
C ARG A 355 -19.35 16.25 52.67
N PHE A 356 -19.39 16.91 53.83
CA PHE A 356 -19.39 16.32 55.18
C PHE A 356 -18.02 15.86 55.73
N TYR A 357 -16.92 16.11 55.01
CA TYR A 357 -15.56 15.90 55.50
C TYR A 357 -14.81 17.24 55.64
N GLN A 358 -13.84 17.29 56.54
CA GLN A 358 -12.95 18.44 56.75
C GLN A 358 -11.49 18.00 56.76
N PHE A 359 -10.59 18.94 56.49
CA PHE A 359 -9.16 18.68 56.55
C PHE A 359 -8.68 18.42 57.96
N ASN A 360 -7.89 17.36 58.10
CA ASN A 360 -6.95 17.17 59.19
C ASN A 360 -5.54 17.41 58.61
N GLY A 361 -4.93 18.55 58.94
CA GLY A 361 -3.63 18.96 58.40
C GLY A 361 -3.70 20.03 57.30
N VAL A 362 -2.87 19.91 56.26
CA VAL A 362 -2.66 20.93 55.21
C VAL A 362 -3.60 20.74 54.01
N ASP A 363 -4.09 21.81 53.40
CA ASP A 363 -4.96 21.73 52.21
C ASP A 363 -4.20 21.67 50.88
N LYS A 364 -2.86 21.78 50.92
CA LYS A 364 -1.97 21.78 49.76
C LYS A 364 -0.73 20.94 49.99
N ILE A 365 -0.22 20.34 48.92
CA ILE A 365 1.06 19.64 48.90
C ILE A 365 1.94 20.17 47.76
N ALA A 366 3.25 20.07 47.94
CA ALA A 366 4.24 20.53 46.98
C ALA A 366 5.09 19.37 46.45
N CYS A 367 5.49 19.45 45.18
CA CYS A 367 6.51 18.58 44.62
C CYS A 367 7.89 19.03 45.11
N ARG A 368 8.63 18.14 45.79
CA ARG A 368 9.98 18.37 46.32
C ARG A 368 10.88 17.18 46.01
N LEU A 369 11.93 17.41 45.23
CA LEU A 369 12.92 16.41 44.80
C LEU A 369 12.26 15.15 44.21
N GLY A 370 11.22 15.34 43.38
CA GLY A 370 10.48 14.25 42.74
C GLY A 370 9.58 13.45 43.69
N ARG A 371 9.31 13.95 44.90
CA ARG A 371 8.32 13.40 45.84
C ARG A 371 7.34 14.46 46.30
N TRP A 372 6.10 14.07 46.53
CA TRP A 372 5.11 14.93 47.15
C TRP A 372 5.36 15.06 48.65
N THR A 373 5.14 16.25 49.20
CA THR A 373 5.06 16.47 50.65
C THR A 373 3.83 15.76 51.24
N ASP A 374 3.79 15.63 52.57
CA ASP A 374 2.73 14.88 53.28
C ASP A 374 1.31 15.35 52.89
N SER A 375 0.45 14.38 52.55
CA SER A 375 -0.93 14.60 52.10
C SER A 375 -1.90 14.85 53.25
N PRO A 376 -2.97 15.65 53.05
CA PRO A 376 -4.04 15.77 54.04
C PRO A 376 -4.79 14.46 54.27
N GLU A 377 -5.44 14.38 55.42
CA GLU A 377 -6.53 13.44 55.67
C GLU A 377 -7.87 14.18 55.67
N CYS A 378 -8.89 13.62 55.03
CA CYS A 378 -10.26 14.12 55.11
C CYS A 378 -11.03 13.32 56.18
N ILE A 379 -11.33 13.96 57.31
CA ILE A 379 -12.05 13.34 58.43
C ILE A 379 -13.51 13.80 58.47
N PRO A 380 -14.46 12.97 58.96
CA PRO A 380 -15.85 13.37 59.09
C PRO A 380 -15.98 14.66 59.93
N ARG A 381 -16.89 15.56 59.52
CA ARG A 381 -17.15 16.79 60.28
C ARG A 381 -17.76 16.46 61.65
N GLU A 382 -17.37 17.25 62.65
CA GLU A 382 -17.90 17.13 64.01
C GLU A 382 -19.21 17.90 64.23
N THR A 383 -19.59 18.76 63.28
CA THR A 383 -20.80 19.58 63.32
C THR A 383 -21.62 19.43 62.04
N CYS A 384 -22.94 19.56 62.17
CA CYS A 384 -23.87 19.68 61.05
C CYS A 384 -24.21 21.15 60.83
N ASP A 385 -24.21 21.59 59.57
CA ASP A 385 -24.74 22.91 59.21
C ASP A 385 -26.27 22.95 59.41
N ARG A 386 -26.84 24.16 59.52
CA ARG A 386 -28.29 24.37 59.62
C ARG A 386 -29.08 23.55 58.57
N PRO A 387 -30.09 22.75 58.98
CA PRO A 387 -30.87 21.93 58.06
C PRO A 387 -31.43 22.75 56.90
N GLU A 388 -31.32 22.24 55.68
CA GLU A 388 -31.92 22.85 54.48
C GLU A 388 -33.42 22.54 54.45
N GLY A 389 -34.27 23.59 54.39
CA GLY A 389 -35.72 23.45 54.28
C GLY A 389 -36.43 24.81 54.25
N GLN A 390 -37.50 24.92 53.47
CA GLN A 390 -38.34 26.11 53.39
C GLN A 390 -39.61 25.91 54.21
N HIS A 391 -40.24 27.02 54.61
CA HIS A 391 -41.51 27.02 55.35
C HIS A 391 -41.49 26.20 56.66
N MET A 392 -40.33 26.14 57.31
CA MET A 392 -40.13 25.47 58.60
C MET A 392 -39.71 26.44 59.70
N THR A 393 -39.86 26.00 60.94
CA THR A 393 -39.29 26.60 62.14
C THR A 393 -38.50 25.51 62.87
N LEU A 394 -37.25 25.81 63.23
CA LEU A 394 -36.34 24.91 63.93
C LEU A 394 -36.26 25.29 65.41
N ILE A 395 -36.12 24.29 66.29
CA ILE A 395 -35.95 24.47 67.73
C ILE A 395 -34.90 23.44 68.23
N PRO A 396 -33.72 23.87 68.71
CA PRO A 396 -33.16 25.23 68.64
C PRO A 396 -32.84 25.64 67.20
N ASP A 397 -32.78 26.95 66.92
CA ASP A 397 -32.46 27.50 65.59
C ASP A 397 -31.07 28.12 65.57
N GLU A 398 -30.07 27.29 65.30
CA GLU A 398 -28.65 27.65 65.21
C GLU A 398 -28.10 27.47 63.78
N ASN A 399 -26.94 28.07 63.50
CA ASN A 399 -26.27 27.94 62.20
C ASN A 399 -25.44 26.64 62.08
N GLU A 400 -24.95 26.12 63.21
CA GLU A 400 -24.19 24.88 63.31
C GLU A 400 -24.64 24.09 64.55
N TYR A 401 -24.62 22.77 64.47
CA TYR A 401 -25.07 21.87 65.54
C TYR A 401 -24.01 20.80 65.80
N ASN A 402 -23.63 20.63 67.05
CA ASN A 402 -22.69 19.58 67.44
C ASN A 402 -23.23 18.17 67.15
N ASN A 403 -22.33 17.24 66.89
CA ASN A 403 -22.67 15.84 66.74
C ASN A 403 -23.51 15.33 67.93
N GLY A 404 -24.59 14.61 67.62
CA GLY A 404 -25.54 14.06 68.60
C GLY A 404 -26.71 14.98 68.97
N VAL A 405 -26.67 16.28 68.63
CA VAL A 405 -27.76 17.24 68.90
C VAL A 405 -29.01 16.86 68.10
N THR A 406 -30.17 16.97 68.74
CA THR A 406 -31.48 16.69 68.14
C THR A 406 -32.26 18.00 68.00
N VAL A 407 -32.72 18.29 66.79
CA VAL A 407 -33.47 19.51 66.42
C VAL A 407 -34.90 19.12 66.09
N ARG A 408 -35.85 19.81 66.71
CA ARG A 408 -37.27 19.68 66.37
C ARG A 408 -37.61 20.68 65.28
N TYR A 409 -38.26 20.22 64.21
CA TYR A 409 -38.82 21.12 63.20
C TYR A 409 -40.34 21.06 63.16
N THR A 410 -40.96 22.22 62.93
CA THR A 410 -42.39 22.35 62.67
C THR A 410 -42.58 23.12 61.36
N CYS A 411 -43.64 22.80 60.61
CA CYS A 411 -43.95 23.50 59.36
C CYS A 411 -44.87 24.69 59.64
N LYS A 412 -44.61 25.79 58.93
CA LYS A 412 -45.47 26.99 58.95
C LYS A 412 -46.76 26.68 58.19
N ASP A 413 -47.89 27.20 58.66
CA ASP A 413 -49.18 27.09 57.95
C ASP A 413 -49.07 27.64 56.50
N PRO A 414 -49.70 27.01 55.49
CA PRO A 414 -50.57 25.83 55.53
C PRO A 414 -49.83 24.50 55.35
N PHE A 415 -48.49 24.49 55.41
CA PHE A 415 -47.70 23.28 55.22
C PHE A 415 -47.79 22.36 56.43
N THR A 416 -47.92 21.07 56.17
CA THR A 416 -47.94 20.04 57.20
C THR A 416 -46.67 19.22 57.15
N ALA A 417 -46.02 19.07 58.31
CA ALA A 417 -45.00 18.06 58.50
C ALA A 417 -45.68 16.69 58.62
N ILE A 418 -44.92 15.62 58.34
CA ILE A 418 -45.21 14.33 58.99
C ILE A 418 -45.10 14.59 60.52
N PRO A 419 -46.07 14.18 61.36
CA PRO A 419 -46.14 14.61 62.76
C PRO A 419 -44.82 14.40 63.54
N GLY A 420 -44.33 15.46 64.20
CA GLY A 420 -43.37 15.38 65.32
C GLY A 420 -41.99 14.77 65.02
N LYS A 421 -41.45 14.96 63.82
CA LYS A 421 -40.16 14.35 63.47
C LYS A 421 -38.98 15.22 63.94
N ASP A 422 -38.29 14.76 64.97
CA ASP A 422 -37.01 15.33 65.39
C ASP A 422 -35.88 14.78 64.48
N ILE A 423 -34.93 15.63 64.09
CA ILE A 423 -33.74 15.26 63.29
C ILE A 423 -32.49 15.34 64.15
N ARG A 424 -31.58 14.39 64.01
CA ARG A 424 -30.37 14.30 64.82
C ARG A 424 -29.13 14.50 63.95
N CYS A 425 -28.17 15.28 64.44
CA CYS A 425 -26.87 15.41 63.79
C CYS A 425 -26.02 14.16 64.09
N GLU A 426 -25.53 13.50 63.05
CA GLU A 426 -24.71 12.29 63.08
C GLU A 426 -23.47 12.52 62.21
N SER A 427 -22.38 12.99 62.84
CA SER A 427 -21.06 13.23 62.23
C SER A 427 -21.12 14.01 60.91
N GLY A 428 -21.69 15.22 60.96
CA GLY A 428 -21.84 16.10 59.81
C GLY A 428 -23.09 15.85 58.96
N ARG A 429 -23.89 14.81 59.26
CA ARG A 429 -25.11 14.46 58.52
C ARG A 429 -26.36 14.49 59.38
N TRP A 430 -27.45 15.06 58.88
CA TRP A 430 -28.77 14.95 59.52
C TRP A 430 -29.40 13.57 59.30
N SER A 431 -29.96 12.98 60.36
CA SER A 431 -30.60 11.65 60.35
C SER A 431 -31.83 11.56 59.42
N ALA A 432 -32.47 12.69 59.12
CA ALA A 432 -33.50 12.81 58.10
C ALA A 432 -33.51 14.21 57.48
N LYS A 433 -34.04 14.31 56.26
CA LYS A 433 -34.30 15.60 55.60
C LYS A 433 -35.58 16.23 56.16
N VAL A 434 -35.61 17.55 56.25
CA VAL A 434 -36.83 18.30 56.56
C VAL A 434 -37.71 18.36 55.32
N ASP A 435 -38.99 17.99 55.46
CA ASP A 435 -39.94 17.90 54.35
C ASP A 435 -41.30 18.46 54.77
N CYS A 436 -41.52 19.74 54.47
CA CYS A 436 -42.78 20.44 54.70
C CYS A 436 -43.62 20.40 53.42
N ARG A 437 -44.69 19.58 53.42
CA ARG A 437 -45.55 19.39 52.25
C ARG A 437 -46.88 20.13 52.41
N VAL A 438 -47.40 20.59 51.28
CA VAL A 438 -48.75 21.12 51.20
C VAL A 438 -49.76 19.97 51.41
N PRO A 439 -50.83 20.15 52.20
CA PRO A 439 -51.83 19.10 52.41
C PRO A 439 -52.49 18.70 51.09
N PRO A 440 -52.89 17.42 50.93
CA PRO A 440 -53.30 16.86 49.64
C PRO A 440 -54.55 17.50 49.01
N TYR A 441 -55.32 18.27 49.77
CA TYR A 441 -56.53 18.96 49.32
C TYR A 441 -56.31 20.42 48.91
N TYR A 442 -55.09 20.94 49.08
CA TYR A 442 -54.69 22.26 48.59
C TYR A 442 -54.04 22.14 47.20
N CYS A 443 -54.32 23.09 46.33
CA CYS A 443 -53.67 23.19 45.03
C CYS A 443 -52.35 23.96 45.17
N VAL A 444 -51.32 23.52 44.47
CA VAL A 444 -50.06 24.25 44.37
C VAL A 444 -50.10 25.21 43.16
N PRO A 445 -49.36 26.34 43.19
CA PRO A 445 -49.10 27.14 42.01
C PRO A 445 -48.58 26.27 40.86
N PRO A 446 -48.95 26.58 39.60
CA PRO A 446 -48.30 25.99 38.44
C PRO A 446 -46.79 26.22 38.50
N PRO A 447 -45.96 25.22 38.12
CA PRO A 447 -44.52 25.36 38.21
C PRO A 447 -43.99 26.33 37.13
N PRO A 448 -42.82 26.97 37.31
CA PRO A 448 -42.32 28.01 36.42
C PRO A 448 -42.22 27.59 34.95
N GLU A 449 -41.85 26.34 34.69
CA GLU A 449 -41.77 25.76 33.34
C GLU A 449 -43.10 25.70 32.58
N SER A 450 -44.25 25.77 33.27
CA SER A 450 -45.56 25.83 32.62
C SER A 450 -45.87 27.19 31.99
N LEU A 451 -45.10 28.22 32.33
CA LEU A 451 -45.32 29.63 31.97
C LEU A 451 -46.69 30.16 32.40
N ILE A 452 -47.41 29.49 33.30
CA ILE A 452 -48.68 29.97 33.82
C ILE A 452 -48.39 30.74 35.11
N ASP A 453 -48.85 31.98 35.16
CA ASP A 453 -48.69 32.86 36.31
C ASP A 453 -50.05 33.25 36.89
N VAL A 454 -50.06 33.64 38.16
CA VAL A 454 -51.25 34.13 38.86
C VAL A 454 -51.41 35.62 38.61
N VAL A 455 -52.64 36.08 38.42
CA VAL A 455 -52.93 37.51 38.37
C VAL A 455 -52.90 38.06 39.79
N GLY A 456 -51.76 38.64 40.20
CA GLY A 456 -51.56 39.22 41.53
C GLY A 456 -50.43 38.51 42.28
N GLU A 457 -50.53 38.46 43.61
CA GLU A 457 -49.57 37.76 44.46
C GLU A 457 -49.84 36.24 44.47
N SER A 458 -48.83 35.46 44.08
CA SER A 458 -48.89 34.00 44.13
C SER A 458 -48.73 33.52 45.58
N GLN A 459 -49.59 32.60 46.00
CA GLN A 459 -49.53 31.98 47.32
C GLN A 459 -48.91 30.59 47.20
N PRO A 460 -48.13 30.12 48.19
CA PRO A 460 -47.49 28.81 48.13
C PRO A 460 -48.49 27.63 48.03
N ALA A 461 -49.72 27.81 48.50
CA ALA A 461 -50.78 26.81 48.43
C ALA A 461 -52.17 27.46 48.45
N TYR A 462 -53.13 26.85 47.76
CA TYR A 462 -54.48 27.36 47.57
C TYR A 462 -55.52 26.39 48.16
N PRO A 463 -56.39 26.82 49.09
CA PRO A 463 -57.36 25.94 49.73
C PRO A 463 -58.45 25.46 48.76
N HIS A 464 -59.07 24.31 49.08
CA HIS A 464 -60.20 23.78 48.30
C HIS A 464 -61.31 24.84 48.16
N GLY A 465 -61.86 24.96 46.94
CA GLY A 465 -62.98 25.83 46.62
C GLY A 465 -62.58 27.25 46.21
N ILE A 466 -61.32 27.66 46.41
CA ILE A 466 -60.85 28.99 46.00
C ILE A 466 -60.77 29.09 44.48
N ARG A 467 -61.10 30.26 43.95
CA ARG A 467 -60.99 30.60 42.54
C ARG A 467 -59.82 31.55 42.36
N VAL A 468 -58.96 31.24 41.40
CA VAL A 468 -57.75 32.00 41.10
C VAL A 468 -57.72 32.31 39.62
N VAL A 469 -57.35 33.55 39.28
CA VAL A 469 -57.21 33.99 37.90
C VAL A 469 -55.77 33.81 37.46
N PHE A 470 -55.59 33.10 36.36
CA PHE A 470 -54.29 32.81 35.76
C PHE A 470 -54.10 33.60 34.48
N LYS A 471 -52.84 33.87 34.14
CA LYS A 471 -52.39 34.54 32.92
C LYS A 471 -51.15 33.86 32.37
N CYS A 472 -50.87 34.10 31.09
CA CYS A 472 -49.60 33.74 30.47
C CYS A 472 -48.71 34.99 30.29
N PRO A 473 -47.41 34.81 30.00
CA PRO A 473 -46.54 35.87 29.52
C PRO A 473 -47.11 36.63 28.33
N LEU A 474 -46.59 37.83 28.09
CA LEU A 474 -47.04 38.68 26.99
C LEU A 474 -47.04 37.92 25.65
N TYR A 475 -48.10 38.10 24.84
CA TYR A 475 -48.36 37.43 23.55
C TYR A 475 -48.71 35.93 23.61
N TYR A 476 -48.51 35.25 24.73
CA TYR A 476 -49.03 33.89 24.90
C TYR A 476 -50.54 33.93 25.15
N ARG A 477 -51.22 32.85 24.78
CA ARG A 477 -52.65 32.68 25.05
C ARG A 477 -52.89 31.47 25.93
N LEU A 478 -53.69 31.64 26.97
CA LEU A 478 -54.01 30.60 27.93
C LEU A 478 -55.10 29.72 27.33
N SER A 479 -54.89 28.41 27.28
CA SER A 479 -55.80 27.47 26.64
C SER A 479 -56.41 26.48 27.62
N SER A 480 -57.73 26.30 27.52
CA SER A 480 -58.52 25.30 28.24
C SER A 480 -59.59 24.76 27.30
N ARG A 481 -59.72 23.43 27.23
CA ARG A 481 -60.76 22.71 26.45
C ARG A 481 -61.08 23.36 25.10
N HIS A 482 -60.05 23.61 24.28
CA HIS A 482 -60.12 24.15 22.92
C HIS A 482 -60.46 25.65 22.77
N GLN A 483 -60.62 26.39 23.86
CA GLN A 483 -60.75 27.85 23.85
C GLN A 483 -59.47 28.52 24.35
N THR A 484 -59.25 29.76 23.91
CA THR A 484 -58.09 30.57 24.27
C THR A 484 -58.54 31.85 24.95
N HIS A 485 -57.94 32.16 26.09
CA HIS A 485 -58.24 33.33 26.91
C HIS A 485 -56.94 34.09 27.20
N GLU A 486 -57.06 35.39 27.43
CA GLU A 486 -55.95 36.21 27.92
C GLU A 486 -55.68 35.93 29.41
N THR A 487 -56.75 35.88 30.19
CA THR A 487 -56.76 35.41 31.57
C THR A 487 -57.91 34.43 31.78
N MET A 488 -57.78 33.53 32.76
CA MET A 488 -58.81 32.54 33.03
C MET A 488 -58.93 32.27 34.54
N GLU A 489 -60.16 32.27 35.03
CA GLU A 489 -60.47 31.82 36.39
C GLU A 489 -60.52 30.29 36.45
N ASN A 490 -59.81 29.70 37.40
CA ASN A 490 -59.82 28.27 37.66
C ASN A 490 -60.01 28.02 39.15
N GLN A 491 -60.75 26.96 39.49
CA GLN A 491 -61.08 26.64 40.87
C GLN A 491 -60.20 25.50 41.38
N CYS A 492 -59.70 25.60 42.60
CA CYS A 492 -59.04 24.49 43.27
C CYS A 492 -60.08 23.48 43.74
N HIS A 493 -60.00 22.23 43.28
CA HIS A 493 -60.89 21.15 43.69
C HIS A 493 -60.07 19.93 44.11
N GLY A 494 -59.99 19.71 45.43
CA GLY A 494 -59.40 18.50 46.01
C GLY A 494 -57.91 18.32 45.67
N GLY A 495 -57.15 19.42 45.67
CA GLY A 495 -55.71 19.42 45.34
C GLY A 495 -55.39 19.57 43.86
N GLN A 496 -56.40 19.65 42.98
CA GLN A 496 -56.21 19.84 41.54
C GLN A 496 -56.98 21.06 41.03
N TRP A 497 -56.38 21.79 40.09
CA TRP A 497 -57.09 22.83 39.36
C TRP A 497 -58.14 22.20 38.45
N TYR A 498 -59.38 22.68 38.54
CA TYR A 498 -60.57 22.06 37.93
C TYR A 498 -60.44 21.87 36.40
N TYR A 499 -59.76 22.80 35.72
CA TYR A 499 -59.45 22.68 34.30
C TYR A 499 -57.93 22.58 34.04
N PRO A 500 -57.46 21.72 33.12
CA PRO A 500 -56.08 21.74 32.67
C PRO A 500 -55.83 23.01 31.86
N MET A 501 -54.72 23.69 32.16
CA MET A 501 -54.34 24.96 31.54
C MET A 501 -53.02 24.81 30.83
N LYS A 502 -52.84 25.49 29.69
CA LYS A 502 -51.55 25.57 29.01
C LYS A 502 -51.36 26.93 28.35
N CYS A 503 -50.15 27.45 28.33
CA CYS A 503 -49.82 28.64 27.57
C CYS A 503 -49.39 28.26 26.15
N LEU A 504 -50.15 28.72 25.16
CA LEU A 504 -49.87 28.53 23.75
C LEU A 504 -48.96 29.64 23.23
N LYS A 505 -47.92 29.25 22.51
CA LYS A 505 -46.82 30.13 22.09
C LYS A 505 -47.26 31.10 20.99
N PRO A 506 -46.79 32.36 21.03
CA PRO A 506 -46.90 33.26 19.90
C PRO A 506 -45.93 32.86 18.78
N CYS A 507 -46.26 33.22 17.55
CA CYS A 507 -45.42 33.00 16.39
C CYS A 507 -44.48 34.18 16.22
N LYS A 508 -43.17 33.91 16.21
CA LYS A 508 -42.15 34.93 16.02
C LYS A 508 -41.93 35.17 14.53
N LEU A 509 -42.06 36.41 14.09
CA LEU A 509 -41.77 36.81 12.72
C LEU A 509 -40.31 37.23 12.62
N ASN A 510 -39.58 36.64 11.68
CA ASN A 510 -38.19 37.00 11.40
C ASN A 510 -38.14 37.92 10.18
N PRO A 511 -37.72 39.20 10.33
CA PRO A 511 -37.62 40.15 9.22
C PRO A 511 -36.74 39.66 8.06
N GLN A 512 -35.67 38.90 8.36
CA GLN A 512 -34.76 38.37 7.34
C GLN A 512 -35.45 37.30 6.50
N VAL A 513 -36.12 36.34 7.14
CA VAL A 513 -36.88 35.28 6.45
C VAL A 513 -38.01 35.87 5.59
N MET A 514 -38.66 36.93 6.08
CA MET A 514 -39.66 37.66 5.31
C MET A 514 -39.07 38.33 4.07
N ALA A 515 -37.89 38.96 4.19
CA ALA A 515 -37.19 39.58 3.08
C ALA A 515 -36.72 38.57 2.03
N GLU A 516 -36.19 37.42 2.45
CA GLU A 516 -35.79 36.31 1.57
C GLU A 516 -36.96 35.80 0.72
N ARG A 517 -38.14 35.66 1.33
CA ARG A 517 -39.38 35.25 0.67
C ARG A 517 -40.09 36.38 -0.08
N LYS A 518 -39.47 37.57 -0.15
CA LYS A 518 -39.98 38.80 -0.77
C LYS A 518 -41.39 39.17 -0.26
N LEU A 519 -41.62 38.98 1.03
CA LEU A 519 -42.86 39.32 1.72
C LEU A 519 -42.76 40.70 2.38
N GLU A 520 -43.88 41.40 2.44
CA GLU A 520 -44.09 42.58 3.29
C GLU A 520 -45.48 42.49 3.94
N PHE A 521 -45.70 43.23 5.03
CA PHE A 521 -47.03 43.28 5.67
C PHE A 521 -48.05 43.93 4.73
N ALA A 522 -49.26 43.35 4.64
CA ALA A 522 -50.31 43.87 3.76
C ALA A 522 -50.71 45.31 4.10
N VAL A 523 -50.68 45.67 5.39
CA VAL A 523 -50.92 47.03 5.89
C VAL A 523 -49.62 47.81 5.90
N SER A 524 -49.58 48.93 5.16
CA SER A 524 -48.40 49.80 5.07
C SER A 524 -48.07 50.43 6.44
N GLY A 525 -46.80 50.36 6.86
CA GLY A 525 -46.32 50.94 8.12
C GLY A 525 -46.57 50.11 9.37
N PHE A 526 -47.28 48.98 9.26
CA PHE A 526 -47.46 48.04 10.37
C PHE A 526 -46.20 47.20 10.59
N THR A 527 -45.76 47.06 11.84
CA THR A 527 -44.66 46.15 12.22
C THR A 527 -45.06 45.39 13.48
N THR A 528 -44.73 44.10 13.54
CA THR A 528 -44.84 43.29 14.76
C THR A 528 -43.79 42.19 14.71
N GLU A 529 -43.21 41.86 15.86
CA GLU A 529 -42.28 40.74 16.01
C GLU A 529 -42.99 39.44 16.40
N TYR A 530 -44.20 39.54 16.97
CA TYR A 530 -44.94 38.40 17.50
C TYR A 530 -46.40 38.46 17.07
N VAL A 531 -46.96 37.31 16.72
CA VAL A 531 -48.40 37.12 16.48
C VAL A 531 -48.92 36.17 17.56
N PRO A 532 -49.85 36.59 18.43
CA PRO A 532 -50.43 35.71 19.43
C PRO A 532 -51.08 34.47 18.81
N HIS A 533 -51.13 33.38 19.57
CA HIS A 533 -51.81 32.17 19.10
C HIS A 533 -53.30 32.43 18.82
N GLY A 534 -53.80 31.88 17.70
CA GLY A 534 -55.18 32.08 17.24
C GLY A 534 -55.40 33.37 16.45
N ASP A 535 -54.48 34.33 16.56
CA ASP A 535 -54.47 35.53 15.72
C ASP A 535 -53.85 35.23 14.35
N HIS A 536 -54.04 36.15 13.42
CA HIS A 536 -53.54 36.03 12.05
C HIS A 536 -52.79 37.29 11.63
N ILE A 537 -51.97 37.12 10.61
CA ILE A 537 -51.33 38.22 9.91
C ILE A 537 -51.44 38.02 8.40
N THR A 538 -51.64 39.11 7.68
CA THR A 538 -51.76 39.07 6.22
C THR A 538 -50.52 39.68 5.59
N PHE A 539 -49.87 38.90 4.73
CA PHE A 539 -48.73 39.31 3.94
C PHE A 539 -49.15 39.76 2.55
N LYS A 540 -48.25 40.47 1.86
CA LYS A 540 -48.32 40.69 0.42
C LYS A 540 -46.92 40.56 -0.16
N CYS A 541 -46.84 40.29 -1.46
CA CYS A 541 -45.57 40.27 -2.16
C CYS A 541 -45.01 41.70 -2.30
N GLN A 542 -43.69 41.83 -2.16
CA GLN A 542 -42.98 43.09 -2.43
C GLN A 542 -43.16 43.52 -3.90
N ARG A 543 -42.97 44.82 -4.20
CA ARG A 543 -43.17 45.36 -5.56
C ARG A 543 -42.41 44.53 -6.61
N ARG A 544 -43.09 44.22 -7.72
CA ARG A 544 -42.59 43.47 -8.88
C ARG A 544 -42.35 41.97 -8.64
N THR A 545 -42.94 41.39 -7.61
CA THR A 545 -42.88 39.94 -7.34
C THR A 545 -44.31 39.38 -7.28
N ARG A 546 -44.47 38.08 -7.50
CA ARG A 546 -45.78 37.40 -7.46
C ARG A 546 -45.75 36.19 -6.55
N ARG A 547 -46.91 35.80 -6.01
CA ARG A 547 -47.05 34.60 -5.18
C ARG A 547 -46.70 33.38 -6.03
N VAL A 548 -45.84 32.53 -5.50
CA VAL A 548 -45.49 31.23 -6.09
C VAL A 548 -45.86 30.06 -5.18
N SER A 549 -46.03 30.29 -3.88
CA SER A 549 -46.50 29.27 -2.94
C SER A 549 -48.01 29.01 -3.04
N ASP A 550 -48.43 27.80 -2.70
CA ASP A 550 -49.84 27.42 -2.53
C ASP A 550 -50.48 27.94 -1.24
N LEU A 551 -49.67 28.45 -0.30
CA LEU A 551 -50.14 29.03 0.97
C LEU A 551 -50.90 30.34 0.75
N ASP A 552 -51.97 30.55 1.52
CA ASP A 552 -52.74 31.80 1.53
C ASP A 552 -51.89 32.98 2.07
N MET A 553 -52.15 34.19 1.62
CA MET A 553 -51.43 35.37 2.14
C MET A 553 -51.80 35.69 3.60
N ARG A 554 -52.97 35.24 4.06
CA ARG A 554 -53.41 35.34 5.45
C ARG A 554 -52.99 34.08 6.21
N GLN A 555 -52.07 34.24 7.15
CA GLN A 555 -51.53 33.14 7.94
C GLN A 555 -51.90 33.27 9.41
N TYR A 556 -52.26 32.14 10.01
CA TYR A 556 -52.68 32.05 11.41
C TYR A 556 -51.55 31.47 12.25
N CYS A 557 -51.45 31.95 13.49
CA CYS A 557 -50.48 31.42 14.42
C CYS A 557 -51.03 30.21 15.20
N TYR A 558 -50.38 29.06 15.08
CA TYR A 558 -50.72 27.85 15.82
C TYR A 558 -49.55 27.42 16.71
N ASP A 559 -49.63 27.76 18.00
CA ASP A 559 -48.67 27.37 19.05
C ASP A 559 -47.20 27.55 18.64
N GLY A 560 -46.86 28.79 18.24
CA GLY A 560 -45.52 29.16 17.81
C GLY A 560 -45.15 28.78 16.38
N LYS A 561 -46.07 28.14 15.63
CA LYS A 561 -45.87 27.76 14.23
C LYS A 561 -46.75 28.61 13.30
N MET A 562 -46.13 29.17 12.27
CA MET A 562 -46.78 29.90 11.20
C MET A 562 -46.02 29.63 9.90
N ASP A 563 -46.71 29.11 8.90
CA ASP A 563 -46.12 28.82 7.60
C ASP A 563 -46.16 30.07 6.73
N LEU A 564 -44.99 30.58 6.34
CA LEU A 564 -44.90 31.82 5.55
C LEU A 564 -45.07 31.54 4.04
N PRO A 565 -45.88 32.33 3.31
CA PRO A 565 -45.98 32.23 1.85
C PRO A 565 -44.66 32.60 1.16
N GLU A 566 -44.59 32.39 -0.16
CA GLU A 566 -43.39 32.70 -0.94
C GLU A 566 -43.73 33.48 -2.21
N CYS A 567 -42.91 34.50 -2.50
CA CYS A 567 -43.02 35.36 -3.68
C CYS A 567 -41.71 35.36 -4.47
N GLN A 568 -41.79 35.37 -5.80
CA GLN A 568 -40.63 35.45 -6.70
C GLN A 568 -40.74 36.57 -7.72
#